data_AF-A0A164Y493-F1
#
_entry.id   AF-A0A164Y493-F1
#
_cell.length_a   1.000
_cell.length_b   1.000
_cell.length_c   1.000
_cell.angle_alpha   90.00
_cell.angle_beta   90.00
_cell.angle_gamma   90.00
#
_symmetry.space_group_name_H-M   'P 1'
#
loop_
_entity.id
_entity.type
_entity.pdbx_description
1 polymer ?
#
loop_
_entity_poly.entity_id
_entity_poly.type
_entity_poly.pdbx_seq_one_letter_code
_entity_poly.pdbx_strand_id
1 'polypeptide(L)'
;MGASKLDRVYRNLVLSKFFIRGWGNPENIKRLFEFRKIVSDREKCQSLVDSQHKVFIDKEEDHKHYKILNGHFQSPFAYHLPGLVPVESETAYFQVLLPKQWNWGNGLKPMVVQLAGTGDHFFWRRRMLMGKPLMKEWNIGSIILENPFYGLRKPKDQKLSCLHNVSDIFVMGGCLILESLVLFHWCERNGLGPLGVTGVSMGGHMASLAASSWPKPVVLVPCLSWSTASSVFTRGVMSGAIDWSLLESQYYSNQIYNEILDMVLQSPANSDCAFDAGKQFAQNYSRHMGANLEVPSSAHSIPPSNDQRLTKAVEETFNFKLSGLSGIVLPESWKRLGSVSVSTPLRKMLQPFL
;
A
#
# COMPACT_ATOMS: atom_id res chain seq x y z
N MET A 1 -13.56 21.44 -17.14
CA MET A 1 -13.10 20.08 -17.50
C MET A 1 -14.18 19.09 -17.12
N GLY A 2 -14.75 18.38 -18.09
CA GLY A 2 -15.81 17.41 -17.84
C GLY A 2 -15.29 16.22 -17.03
N ALA A 3 -16.04 15.76 -16.03
CA ALA A 3 -15.68 14.58 -15.24
C ALA A 3 -15.52 13.37 -16.17
N SER A 4 -14.42 12.64 -16.04
CA SER A 4 -14.16 11.42 -16.81
C SER A 4 -15.33 10.44 -16.67
N LYS A 5 -15.67 9.72 -17.75
CA LYS A 5 -16.72 8.69 -17.74
C LYS A 5 -16.44 7.64 -16.64
N LEU A 6 -15.16 7.34 -16.38
CA LEU A 6 -14.71 6.46 -15.31
C LEU A 6 -15.09 7.00 -13.92
N ASP A 7 -14.92 8.30 -13.73
CA ASP A 7 -15.23 9.00 -12.49
C ASP A 7 -16.73 8.98 -12.18
N ARG A 8 -17.58 9.10 -13.22
CA ARG A 8 -19.05 8.99 -13.10
C ARG A 8 -19.50 7.57 -12.73
N VAL A 9 -18.88 6.54 -13.30
CA VAL A 9 -19.21 5.14 -12.99
C VAL A 9 -18.79 4.80 -11.56
N TYR A 10 -17.60 5.23 -11.13
CA TYR A 10 -17.11 5.00 -9.77
C TYR A 10 -17.96 5.72 -8.71
N ARG A 11 -18.45 6.93 -9.00
CA ARG A 11 -19.36 7.69 -8.11
C ARG A 11 -20.69 6.99 -7.84
N ASN A 12 -21.21 6.26 -8.82
CA ASN A 12 -22.46 5.52 -8.68
C ASN A 12 -22.27 4.15 -7.98
N LEU A 13 -21.02 3.74 -7.74
CA LEU A 13 -20.66 2.43 -7.19
C LEU A 13 -20.23 2.46 -5.72
N VAL A 14 -20.11 3.63 -5.09
CA VAL A 14 -19.81 3.74 -3.65
C VAL A 14 -21.07 3.42 -2.83
N LEU A 15 -21.47 2.15 -2.86
CA LEU A 15 -22.50 1.58 -1.99
C LEU A 15 -21.96 1.23 -0.60
N SER A 16 -20.64 1.26 -0.44
CA SER A 16 -19.95 0.82 0.77
C SER A 16 -19.41 2.02 1.55
N LYS A 17 -19.77 2.10 2.82
CA LYS A 17 -19.33 3.16 3.74
C LYS A 17 -18.03 2.78 4.41
N PHE A 18 -17.10 3.73 4.50
CA PHE A 18 -15.85 3.62 5.26
C PHE A 18 -15.99 4.33 6.60
N PHE A 19 -15.21 3.89 7.58
CA PHE A 19 -15.11 4.48 8.91
C PHE A 19 -16.44 4.60 9.65
N ILE A 20 -17.30 3.59 9.50
CA ILE A 20 -18.66 3.60 10.06
C ILE A 20 -18.68 3.63 11.61
N ARG A 21 -17.56 3.35 12.26
CA ARG A 21 -17.37 3.46 13.72
C ARG A 21 -16.64 4.75 14.13
N GLY A 22 -16.27 5.58 13.16
CA GLY A 22 -15.67 6.89 13.36
C GLY A 22 -14.15 6.85 13.46
N TRP A 23 -13.57 7.62 14.38
CA TRP A 23 -12.11 7.78 14.48
C TRP A 23 -11.38 6.53 14.98
N GLY A 24 -12.00 5.80 15.91
CA GLY A 24 -11.37 4.71 16.67
C GLY A 24 -11.19 5.09 18.14
N ASN A 25 -10.54 4.24 18.94
CA ASN A 25 -10.31 4.53 20.35
C ASN A 25 -9.29 5.68 20.51
N PRO A 26 -9.60 6.78 21.23
CA PRO A 26 -8.72 7.95 21.34
C PRO A 26 -7.33 7.63 21.90
N GLU A 27 -7.24 6.79 22.93
CA GLU A 27 -5.97 6.43 23.56
C GLU A 27 -5.10 5.62 22.60
N ASN A 28 -5.71 4.69 21.86
CA ASN A 28 -5.00 3.95 20.83
C ASN A 28 -4.49 4.85 19.71
N ILE A 29 -5.28 5.86 19.32
CA ILE A 29 -4.86 6.82 18.30
C ILE A 29 -3.67 7.66 18.77
N LYS A 30 -3.67 8.09 20.05
CA LYS A 30 -2.51 8.79 20.63
C LYS A 30 -1.24 7.94 20.57
N ARG A 31 -1.31 6.69 21.05
CA ARG A 31 -0.20 5.72 20.97
C ARG A 31 0.30 5.53 19.53
N LEU A 32 -0.63 5.49 18.57
CA LEU A 32 -0.33 5.34 17.14
C LEU A 32 0.44 6.54 16.58
N PHE A 33 0.06 7.77 16.95
CA PHE A 33 0.75 8.98 16.49
C PHE A 33 2.11 9.18 17.17
N GLU A 34 2.25 8.80 18.44
CA GLU A 34 3.55 8.76 19.11
C GLU A 34 4.48 7.76 18.41
N PHE A 35 4.00 6.56 18.11
CA PHE A 35 4.77 5.55 17.38
C PHE A 35 5.09 5.96 15.94
N ARG A 36 4.18 6.66 15.25
CA ARG A 36 4.41 7.20 13.91
C ARG A 36 5.68 8.05 13.84
N LYS A 37 5.97 8.85 14.87
CA LYS A 37 7.20 9.67 14.94
C LYS A 37 8.48 8.82 14.90
N ILE A 38 8.41 7.61 15.46
CA ILE A 38 9.51 6.63 15.43
C ILE A 38 9.60 5.97 14.05
N VAL A 39 8.47 5.53 13.49
CA VAL A 39 8.41 4.88 12.16
C VAL A 39 8.81 5.82 11.03
N SER A 40 8.54 7.13 11.15
CA SER A 40 8.91 8.13 10.15
C SER A 40 10.40 8.44 10.10
N ASP A 41 11.13 8.10 11.16
CA ASP A 41 12.59 8.25 11.24
C ASP A 41 13.21 6.95 10.73
N ARG A 42 13.87 6.99 9.56
CA ARG A 42 14.42 5.79 8.92
C ARG A 42 15.37 5.01 9.84
N GLU A 43 16.23 5.70 10.58
CA GLU A 43 17.25 5.06 11.43
C GLU A 43 16.64 4.36 12.62
N LYS A 44 15.54 4.90 13.16
CA LYS A 44 14.78 4.24 14.22
C LYS A 44 13.86 3.16 13.67
N CYS A 45 13.25 3.38 12.50
CA CYS A 45 12.34 2.43 11.89
C CYS A 45 13.00 1.09 11.58
N GLN A 46 14.24 1.11 11.07
CA GLN A 46 15.00 -0.13 10.81
C GLN A 46 15.24 -0.96 12.08
N SER A 47 15.37 -0.34 13.27
CA SER A 47 15.62 -1.07 14.52
C SER A 47 14.34 -1.65 15.14
N LEU A 48 13.17 -1.28 14.61
CA LEU A 48 11.89 -1.85 15.02
C LEU A 48 11.70 -3.30 14.52
N VAL A 49 12.53 -3.77 13.59
CA VAL A 49 12.44 -5.12 13.03
C VAL A 49 13.77 -5.83 13.21
N ASP A 50 13.74 -6.96 13.93
CA ASP A 50 14.91 -7.81 14.06
C ASP A 50 15.29 -8.41 12.70
N SER A 51 16.55 -8.27 12.32
CA SER A 51 17.13 -8.94 11.15
C SER A 51 16.99 -10.46 11.17
N GLN A 52 16.71 -11.09 12.32
CA GLN A 52 16.45 -12.52 12.50
C GLN A 52 14.99 -12.83 12.81
N HIS A 53 14.07 -11.89 12.55
CA HIS A 53 12.64 -12.10 12.78
C HIS A 53 12.16 -13.43 12.16
N LYS A 54 11.49 -14.24 12.99
CA LYS A 54 11.12 -15.61 12.61
C LYS A 54 10.04 -15.58 11.53
N VAL A 55 10.32 -16.28 10.44
CA VAL A 55 9.41 -16.46 9.31
C VAL A 55 9.23 -17.96 9.09
N PHE A 56 7.99 -18.41 9.05
CA PHE A 56 7.63 -19.80 8.89
C PHE A 56 7.12 -20.06 7.47
N ILE A 57 7.49 -21.20 6.91
CA ILE A 57 6.94 -21.71 5.66
C ILE A 57 6.01 -22.87 6.01
N ASP A 58 4.73 -22.67 5.79
CA ASP A 58 3.67 -23.61 6.18
C ASP A 58 3.49 -24.71 5.13
N LYS A 59 3.63 -24.32 3.86
CA LYS A 59 3.37 -25.21 2.73
C LYS A 59 4.26 -24.85 1.55
N GLU A 60 4.85 -25.87 0.96
CA GLU A 60 5.55 -25.79 -0.31
C GLU A 60 4.79 -26.56 -1.38
N GLU A 61 4.53 -25.92 -2.51
CA GLU A 61 3.98 -26.54 -3.71
C GLU A 61 5.06 -26.57 -4.78
N ASP A 62 5.44 -27.77 -5.22
CA ASP A 62 6.49 -27.97 -6.20
C ASP A 62 5.92 -28.01 -7.62
N HIS A 63 6.35 -27.09 -8.47
CA HIS A 63 6.00 -27.08 -9.89
C HIS A 63 7.24 -27.36 -10.74
N LYS A 64 7.04 -27.66 -12.04
CA LYS A 64 8.13 -28.03 -12.96
C LYS A 64 9.28 -27.00 -12.98
N HIS A 65 8.98 -25.70 -12.97
CA HIS A 65 9.98 -24.63 -13.14
C HIS A 65 10.11 -23.67 -11.95
N TYR A 66 9.22 -23.78 -10.96
CA TYR A 66 9.15 -22.88 -9.82
C TYR A 66 8.53 -23.57 -8.61
N LYS A 67 8.62 -22.94 -7.45
CA LYS A 67 7.97 -23.34 -6.22
C LYS A 67 7.00 -22.26 -5.78
N ILE A 68 5.90 -22.65 -5.13
CA ILE A 68 5.05 -21.72 -4.38
C ILE A 68 5.22 -22.03 -2.89
N LEU A 69 5.66 -21.03 -2.13
CA LEU A 69 5.77 -21.14 -0.67
C LEU A 69 4.65 -20.32 -0.05
N ASN A 70 3.87 -20.92 0.84
CA ASN A 70 2.95 -20.18 1.70
C ASN A 70 3.61 -20.08 3.06
N GLY A 71 3.66 -18.88 3.61
CA GLY A 71 4.29 -18.64 4.89
C GLY A 71 3.58 -17.59 5.70
N HIS A 72 4.00 -17.51 6.96
CA HIS A 72 3.50 -16.52 7.89
C HIS A 72 4.60 -16.09 8.87
N PHE A 73 4.34 -14.96 9.53
CA PHE A 73 5.11 -14.48 10.67
C PHE A 73 4.22 -13.60 11.53
N GLN A 74 4.57 -13.46 12.80
CA GLN A 74 3.93 -12.45 13.65
C GLN A 74 4.23 -11.05 13.08
N SER A 75 3.31 -10.08 13.18
CA SER A 75 3.47 -8.73 12.62
C SER A 75 4.19 -7.79 13.61
N PRO A 76 5.31 -7.12 13.24
CA PRO A 76 6.04 -6.28 14.18
C PRO A 76 5.26 -5.18 14.85
N PHE A 77 4.28 -4.67 14.14
CA PHE A 77 3.41 -3.64 14.65
C PHE A 77 2.58 -4.11 15.87
N ALA A 78 2.19 -5.39 15.90
CA ALA A 78 1.40 -5.95 16.99
C ALA A 78 2.18 -6.03 18.31
N TYR A 79 3.51 -6.25 18.27
CA TYR A 79 4.31 -6.28 19.50
C TYR A 79 4.59 -4.89 20.03
N HIS A 80 4.87 -3.93 19.15
CA HIS A 80 5.16 -2.55 19.53
C HIS A 80 3.90 -1.83 20.03
N LEU A 81 2.73 -2.19 19.50
CA LEU A 81 1.44 -1.57 19.84
C LEU A 81 0.39 -2.65 20.19
N PRO A 82 0.55 -3.34 21.33
CA PRO A 82 -0.39 -4.39 21.74
C PRO A 82 -1.80 -3.82 21.91
N GLY A 83 -2.78 -4.57 21.42
CA GLY A 83 -4.20 -4.21 21.44
C GLY A 83 -4.67 -3.22 20.36
N LEU A 84 -3.78 -2.73 19.48
CA LEU A 84 -4.16 -1.90 18.33
C LEU A 84 -4.46 -2.71 17.07
N VAL A 85 -3.65 -3.74 16.81
CA VAL A 85 -3.84 -4.63 15.67
C VAL A 85 -4.99 -5.58 16.01
N PRO A 86 -6.02 -5.72 15.17
CA PRO A 86 -7.03 -6.75 15.37
C PRO A 86 -6.37 -8.13 15.43
N VAL A 87 -6.87 -9.02 16.28
CA VAL A 87 -6.30 -10.36 16.49
C VAL A 87 -6.15 -11.13 15.17
N GLU A 88 -7.12 -11.00 14.25
CA GLU A 88 -7.05 -11.62 12.92
C GLU A 88 -5.88 -11.09 12.06
N SER A 89 -5.41 -9.88 12.33
CA SER A 89 -4.33 -9.20 11.62
C SER A 89 -2.97 -9.27 12.33
N GLU A 90 -2.87 -9.83 13.54
CA GLU A 90 -1.59 -9.93 14.26
C GLU A 90 -0.60 -10.87 13.57
N THR A 91 -1.10 -11.85 12.81
CA THR A 91 -0.29 -12.72 11.95
C THR A 91 -0.30 -12.20 10.52
N ALA A 92 0.88 -11.97 9.96
CA ALA A 92 1.09 -11.63 8.56
C ALA A 92 1.21 -12.91 7.72
N TYR A 93 0.45 -12.99 6.62
CA TYR A 93 0.49 -14.13 5.69
C TYR A 93 1.01 -13.67 4.33
N PHE A 94 1.87 -14.49 3.72
CA PHE A 94 2.44 -14.19 2.42
C PHE A 94 2.58 -15.44 1.55
N GLN A 95 2.69 -15.22 0.26
CA GLN A 95 2.98 -16.27 -0.72
C GLN A 95 4.20 -15.89 -1.57
N VAL A 96 5.15 -16.82 -1.71
CA VAL A 96 6.34 -16.65 -2.55
C VAL A 96 6.18 -17.45 -3.82
N LEU A 97 6.46 -16.84 -4.97
CA LEU A 97 6.72 -17.52 -6.23
C LEU A 97 8.22 -17.50 -6.46
N LEU A 98 8.84 -18.68 -6.37
CA LEU A 98 10.29 -18.82 -6.38
C LEU A 98 10.75 -19.62 -7.62
N PRO A 99 11.51 -19.02 -8.55
CA PRO A 99 12.15 -19.76 -9.64
C PRO A 99 13.07 -20.88 -9.13
N LYS A 100 13.03 -22.04 -9.77
CA LYS A 100 14.01 -23.12 -9.50
C LYS A 100 15.36 -22.87 -10.14
N GLN A 101 15.37 -22.18 -11.28
CA GLN A 101 16.56 -21.81 -12.04
C GLN A 101 16.59 -20.29 -12.16
N TRP A 102 17.79 -19.73 -12.02
CA TRP A 102 18.05 -18.30 -12.08
C TRP A 102 18.97 -17.99 -13.25
N ASN A 103 18.57 -17.05 -14.10
CA ASN A 103 19.23 -16.68 -15.35
C ASN A 103 19.92 -15.32 -15.23
N TRP A 104 19.97 -14.75 -14.03
CA TRP A 104 20.69 -13.51 -13.76
C TRP A 104 22.19 -13.80 -13.56
N GLY A 105 23.03 -12.89 -14.07
CA GLY A 105 24.48 -12.98 -13.89
C GLY A 105 24.89 -12.97 -12.43
N ASN A 106 26.10 -13.47 -12.14
CA ASN A 106 26.73 -13.44 -10.80
C ASN A 106 25.90 -14.13 -9.69
N GLY A 107 25.07 -15.11 -10.04
CA GLY A 107 24.29 -15.88 -9.06
C GLY A 107 23.16 -15.09 -8.38
N LEU A 108 22.76 -13.95 -8.95
CA LEU A 108 21.68 -13.13 -8.43
C LEU A 108 20.32 -13.85 -8.49
N LYS A 109 19.48 -13.57 -7.50
CA LYS A 109 18.15 -14.15 -7.32
C LYS A 109 17.14 -13.04 -7.00
N PRO A 110 16.80 -12.18 -7.98
CA PRO A 110 16.01 -10.99 -7.71
C PRO A 110 14.60 -11.33 -7.21
N MET A 111 14.17 -10.60 -6.19
CA MET A 111 12.86 -10.75 -5.56
C MET A 111 12.12 -9.43 -5.50
N VAL A 112 10.82 -9.45 -5.77
CA VAL A 112 9.95 -8.29 -5.58
C VAL A 112 8.86 -8.56 -4.54
N VAL A 113 8.74 -7.70 -3.53
CA VAL A 113 7.60 -7.68 -2.61
C VAL A 113 6.45 -6.91 -3.27
N GLN A 114 5.29 -7.53 -3.38
CA GLN A 114 4.09 -6.97 -4.00
C GLN A 114 3.06 -6.62 -2.91
N LEU A 115 2.71 -5.35 -2.78
CA LEU A 115 1.73 -4.85 -1.82
C LEU A 115 0.36 -4.65 -2.47
N ALA A 116 -0.70 -5.03 -1.74
CA ALA A 116 -2.04 -5.08 -2.30
C ALA A 116 -2.66 -3.68 -2.43
N GLY A 117 -3.35 -3.43 -3.54
CA GLY A 117 -4.23 -2.28 -3.69
C GLY A 117 -5.58 -2.47 -2.97
N THR A 118 -6.41 -1.43 -2.93
CA THR A 118 -7.69 -1.50 -2.21
C THR A 118 -8.60 -2.63 -2.74
N GLY A 119 -9.08 -3.48 -1.82
CA GLY A 119 -9.95 -4.62 -2.12
C GLY A 119 -9.26 -5.81 -2.78
N ASP A 120 -7.92 -5.82 -2.87
CA ASP A 120 -7.15 -6.96 -3.36
C ASP A 120 -6.91 -8.01 -2.27
N HIS A 121 -7.93 -8.83 -2.03
CA HIS A 121 -7.90 -9.91 -1.07
C HIS A 121 -7.12 -11.13 -1.60
N PHE A 122 -6.46 -11.86 -0.70
CA PHE A 122 -5.68 -13.06 -1.00
C PHE A 122 -4.53 -12.80 -2.00
N PHE A 123 -4.02 -13.88 -2.59
CA PHE A 123 -2.81 -13.86 -3.41
C PHE A 123 -3.08 -14.00 -4.90
N TRP A 124 -4.25 -14.52 -5.30
CA TRP A 124 -4.47 -15.04 -6.66
C TRP A 124 -4.26 -13.98 -7.75
N ARG A 125 -4.80 -12.77 -7.57
CA ARG A 125 -4.72 -11.70 -8.59
C ARG A 125 -3.28 -11.28 -8.84
N ARG A 126 -2.57 -10.87 -7.79
CA ARG A 126 -1.15 -10.51 -7.84
C ARG A 126 -0.29 -11.66 -8.36
N ARG A 127 -0.57 -12.90 -7.93
CA ARG A 127 0.13 -14.09 -8.43
C ARG A 127 -0.01 -14.25 -9.94
N MET A 128 -1.24 -14.21 -10.45
CA MET A 128 -1.50 -14.49 -11.87
C MET A 128 -1.11 -13.34 -12.77
N LEU A 129 -1.39 -12.10 -12.37
CA LEU A 129 -1.25 -10.92 -13.22
C LEU A 129 0.12 -10.23 -13.11
N MET A 130 0.85 -10.45 -12.02
CA MET A 130 2.18 -9.84 -11.81
C MET A 130 3.25 -10.90 -11.57
N GLY A 131 3.07 -11.77 -10.57
CA GLY A 131 4.10 -12.74 -10.17
C GLY A 131 4.50 -13.72 -11.27
N LYS A 132 3.52 -14.34 -11.94
CA LYS A 132 3.79 -15.28 -13.04
C LYS A 132 4.44 -14.62 -14.26
N PRO A 133 3.97 -13.46 -14.76
CA PRO A 133 4.66 -12.73 -15.83
C PRO A 133 6.10 -12.36 -15.47
N LEU A 134 6.33 -11.79 -14.28
CA LEU A 134 7.69 -11.42 -13.81
C LEU A 134 8.63 -12.62 -13.78
N MET A 135 8.16 -13.75 -13.26
CA MET A 135 8.94 -14.98 -13.21
C MET A 135 9.20 -15.55 -14.61
N LYS A 136 8.22 -15.54 -15.51
CA LYS A 136 8.32 -16.16 -16.84
C LYS A 136 9.17 -15.34 -17.80
N GLU A 137 9.00 -14.02 -17.79
CA GLU A 137 9.62 -13.13 -18.78
C GLU A 137 10.96 -12.58 -18.29
N TRP A 138 11.11 -12.38 -16.99
CA TRP A 138 12.27 -11.69 -16.40
C TRP A 138 13.01 -12.54 -15.37
N ASN A 139 12.51 -13.74 -15.07
CA ASN A 139 13.09 -14.63 -14.06
C ASN A 139 13.27 -13.93 -12.69
N ILE A 140 12.28 -13.12 -12.32
CA ILE A 140 12.20 -12.41 -11.03
C ILE A 140 11.19 -13.14 -10.14
N GLY A 141 11.61 -13.52 -8.93
CA GLY A 141 10.71 -14.11 -7.94
C GLY A 141 9.82 -13.05 -7.28
N SER A 142 8.67 -13.47 -6.75
CA SER A 142 7.70 -12.55 -6.17
C SER A 142 7.29 -12.98 -4.76
N ILE A 143 7.16 -12.03 -3.85
CA ILE A 143 6.57 -12.22 -2.53
C ILE A 143 5.27 -11.40 -2.49
N ILE A 144 4.16 -12.04 -2.18
CA ILE A 144 2.83 -11.43 -2.21
C ILE A 144 2.33 -11.39 -0.77
N LEU A 145 2.37 -10.22 -0.16
CA LEU A 145 1.94 -10.00 1.23
C LEU A 145 0.42 -9.75 1.28
N GLU A 146 -0.32 -10.47 2.12
CA GLU A 146 -1.73 -10.14 2.36
C GLU A 146 -1.82 -8.97 3.35
N ASN A 147 -2.48 -7.87 2.95
CA ASN A 147 -2.61 -6.70 3.80
C ASN A 147 -3.40 -7.03 5.08
N PRO A 148 -3.14 -6.32 6.20
CA PRO A 148 -4.03 -6.31 7.35
C PRO A 148 -5.47 -5.99 6.90
N PHE A 149 -6.46 -6.47 7.64
CA PHE A 149 -7.90 -6.31 7.33
C PHE A 149 -8.39 -6.99 6.04
N TYR A 150 -7.56 -7.73 5.30
CA TYR A 150 -7.91 -8.34 4.01
C TYR A 150 -7.83 -9.87 4.09
N GLY A 151 -8.67 -10.56 3.31
CA GLY A 151 -8.66 -12.02 3.18
C GLY A 151 -8.66 -12.74 4.52
N LEU A 152 -7.60 -13.49 4.84
CA LEU A 152 -7.48 -14.23 6.10
C LEU A 152 -7.32 -13.31 7.31
N ARG A 153 -6.85 -12.08 7.09
CA ARG A 153 -6.55 -11.08 8.13
C ARG A 153 -7.72 -10.14 8.40
N LYS A 154 -8.88 -10.39 7.79
CA LYS A 154 -10.05 -9.51 7.87
C LYS A 154 -10.87 -9.76 9.14
N PRO A 155 -11.19 -8.73 9.95
CA PRO A 155 -12.12 -8.86 11.07
C PRO A 155 -13.46 -9.44 10.62
N LYS A 156 -14.07 -10.31 11.45
CA LYS A 156 -15.26 -11.09 11.08
C LYS A 156 -16.47 -10.24 10.70
N ASP A 157 -16.61 -9.08 11.33
CA ASP A 157 -17.69 -8.13 11.13
C ASP A 157 -17.42 -7.14 9.98
N GLN A 158 -16.20 -7.15 9.40
CA GLN A 158 -15.83 -6.26 8.31
C GLN A 158 -16.35 -6.75 6.96
N LYS A 159 -17.09 -5.87 6.28
CA LYS A 159 -17.56 -6.09 4.91
C LYS A 159 -16.52 -5.62 3.90
N LEU A 160 -16.20 -6.48 2.93
CA LEU A 160 -15.24 -6.18 1.86
C LEU A 160 -13.90 -5.66 2.44
N SER A 161 -13.42 -4.53 1.91
CA SER A 161 -12.22 -3.81 2.36
C SER A 161 -12.55 -2.51 3.09
N CYS A 162 -13.78 -2.38 3.58
CA CYS A 162 -14.27 -1.17 4.23
C CYS A 162 -13.90 -1.17 5.70
N LEU A 163 -12.86 -0.40 6.02
CA LEU A 163 -12.35 -0.27 7.38
C LEU A 163 -13.37 0.40 8.30
N HIS A 164 -13.41 -0.03 9.56
CA HIS A 164 -14.40 0.41 10.52
C HIS A 164 -14.06 1.76 11.15
N ASN A 165 -12.78 2.01 11.39
CA ASN A 165 -12.29 3.24 12.00
C ASN A 165 -11.24 3.92 11.12
N VAL A 166 -11.08 5.23 11.28
CA VAL A 166 -9.96 5.96 10.66
C VAL A 166 -8.61 5.42 11.14
N SER A 167 -8.49 5.07 12.44
CA SER A 167 -7.29 4.44 13.01
C SER A 167 -6.83 3.18 12.27
N ASP A 168 -7.77 2.41 11.72
CA ASP A 168 -7.47 1.13 11.07
C ASP A 168 -6.57 1.32 9.82
N ILE A 169 -6.66 2.48 9.15
CA ILE A 169 -5.77 2.79 8.02
C ILE A 169 -4.33 2.94 8.47
N PHE A 170 -4.12 3.67 9.56
CA PHE A 170 -2.78 3.90 10.11
C PHE A 170 -2.18 2.61 10.65
N VAL A 171 -3.00 1.76 11.29
CA VAL A 171 -2.60 0.40 11.70
C VAL A 171 -2.20 -0.43 10.47
N MET A 172 -3.02 -0.44 9.41
CA MET A 172 -2.70 -1.15 8.18
C MET A 172 -1.36 -0.67 7.58
N GLY A 173 -1.16 0.64 7.51
CA GLY A 173 0.05 1.24 6.97
C GLY A 173 1.30 0.88 7.79
N GLY A 174 1.23 1.02 9.11
CA GLY A 174 2.32 0.67 10.02
C GLY A 174 2.71 -0.79 9.96
N CYS A 175 1.73 -1.70 9.95
CA CYS A 175 1.95 -3.13 9.71
C CYS A 175 2.69 -3.36 8.40
N LEU A 176 2.19 -2.82 7.28
CA LEU A 176 2.76 -3.08 5.96
C LEU A 176 4.19 -2.55 5.79
N ILE A 177 4.54 -1.43 6.45
CA ILE A 177 5.93 -0.93 6.49
C ILE A 177 6.82 -1.98 7.16
N LEU A 178 6.52 -2.34 8.41
CA LEU A 178 7.38 -3.24 9.20
C LEU A 178 7.39 -4.68 8.67
N GLU A 179 6.25 -5.17 8.18
CA GLU A 179 6.14 -6.49 7.55
C GLU A 179 6.94 -6.59 6.25
N SER A 180 7.04 -5.50 5.48
CA SER A 180 7.92 -5.46 4.31
C SER A 180 9.40 -5.56 4.71
N LEU A 181 9.81 -4.87 5.79
CA LEU A 181 11.18 -4.96 6.31
C LEU A 181 11.52 -6.40 6.77
N VAL A 182 10.57 -7.10 7.40
CA VAL A 182 10.74 -8.52 7.74
C VAL A 182 11.02 -9.36 6.49
N LEU A 183 10.25 -9.16 5.43
CA LEU A 183 10.40 -9.90 4.17
C LEU A 183 11.71 -9.55 3.45
N PHE A 184 12.17 -8.29 3.53
CA PHE A 184 13.48 -7.89 3.01
C PHE A 184 14.61 -8.59 3.76
N HIS A 185 14.59 -8.59 5.09
CA HIS A 185 15.56 -9.35 5.89
C HIS A 185 15.48 -10.84 5.60
N TRP A 186 14.28 -11.42 5.47
CA TRP A 186 14.10 -12.83 5.13
C TRP A 186 14.73 -13.15 3.77
N CYS A 187 14.55 -12.32 2.76
CA CYS A 187 15.23 -12.49 1.47
C CYS A 187 16.74 -12.44 1.61
N GLU A 188 17.30 -11.44 2.31
CA GLU A 188 18.75 -11.31 2.50
C GLU A 188 19.35 -12.56 3.15
N ARG A 189 18.71 -13.06 4.23
CA ARG A 189 19.17 -14.28 4.93
C ARG A 189 19.13 -15.53 4.07
N ASN A 190 18.24 -15.57 3.07
CA ASN A 190 18.10 -16.70 2.15
C ASN A 190 18.90 -16.51 0.85
N GLY A 191 19.78 -15.50 0.77
CA GLY A 191 20.59 -15.22 -0.42
C GLY A 191 19.73 -14.82 -1.63
N LEU A 192 18.59 -14.17 -1.37
CA LEU A 192 17.68 -13.66 -2.39
C LEU A 192 17.89 -12.15 -2.55
N GLY A 193 18.27 -11.73 -3.76
CA GLY A 193 18.57 -10.34 -4.08
C GLY A 193 19.06 -10.17 -5.51
N PRO A 194 18.99 -8.95 -6.10
CA PRO A 194 18.58 -7.69 -5.47
C PRO A 194 17.08 -7.63 -5.12
N LEU A 195 16.73 -6.72 -4.21
CA LEU A 195 15.36 -6.55 -3.72
C LEU A 195 14.61 -5.45 -4.47
N GLY A 196 13.34 -5.68 -4.71
CA GLY A 196 12.39 -4.68 -5.16
C GLY A 196 11.09 -4.69 -4.34
N VAL A 197 10.35 -3.59 -4.41
CA VAL A 197 9.00 -3.47 -3.87
C VAL A 197 8.10 -2.72 -4.84
N THR A 198 6.87 -3.20 -4.98
CA THR A 198 5.88 -2.66 -5.91
C THR A 198 4.48 -2.78 -5.34
N GLY A 199 3.56 -2.01 -5.90
CA GLY A 199 2.13 -2.13 -5.66
C GLY A 199 1.36 -1.15 -6.53
N VAL A 200 0.04 -1.32 -6.56
CA VAL A 200 -0.88 -0.48 -7.34
C VAL A 200 -1.77 0.32 -6.40
N SER A 201 -1.94 1.63 -6.66
CA SER A 201 -2.80 2.53 -5.87
C SER A 201 -2.37 2.56 -4.41
N MET A 202 -3.23 2.16 -3.46
CA MET A 202 -2.87 2.00 -2.05
C MET A 202 -1.59 1.16 -1.86
N GLY A 203 -1.43 0.07 -2.63
CA GLY A 203 -0.22 -0.75 -2.57
C GLY A 203 1.02 -0.02 -3.07
N GLY A 204 0.87 0.88 -4.05
CA GLY A 204 1.95 1.71 -4.55
C GLY A 204 2.37 2.78 -3.53
N HIS A 205 1.41 3.33 -2.78
CA HIS A 205 1.70 4.24 -1.67
C HIS A 205 2.48 3.51 -0.56
N MET A 206 2.02 2.32 -0.19
CA MET A 206 2.71 1.51 0.81
C MET A 206 4.10 1.03 0.35
N ALA A 207 4.27 0.77 -0.95
CA ALA A 207 5.58 0.38 -1.50
C ALA A 207 6.60 1.51 -1.31
N SER A 208 6.19 2.76 -1.54
CA SER A 208 7.03 3.93 -1.30
C SER A 208 7.42 4.09 0.17
N LEU A 209 6.47 3.87 1.10
CA LEU A 209 6.74 3.97 2.54
C LEU A 209 7.68 2.84 3.03
N ALA A 210 7.45 1.60 2.57
CA ALA A 210 8.32 0.47 2.87
C ALA A 210 9.74 0.69 2.33
N ALA A 211 9.88 1.10 1.06
CA ALA A 211 11.17 1.40 0.45
C ALA A 211 11.92 2.53 1.19
N SER A 212 11.20 3.58 1.60
CA SER A 212 11.77 4.72 2.32
C SER A 212 12.24 4.36 3.73
N SER A 213 11.74 3.27 4.30
CA SER A 213 12.08 2.78 5.63
C SER A 213 13.21 1.74 5.62
N TRP A 214 13.61 1.25 4.44
CA TRP A 214 14.70 0.27 4.29
C TRP A 214 16.05 0.98 4.13
N PRO A 215 17.11 0.58 4.86
CA PRO A 215 18.38 1.29 4.87
C PRO A 215 19.33 0.95 3.70
N LYS A 216 19.03 -0.11 2.93
CA LYS A 216 19.88 -0.59 1.83
C LYS A 216 19.25 -0.28 0.47
N PRO A 217 20.01 -0.37 -0.65
CA PRO A 217 19.44 -0.20 -1.98
C PRO A 217 18.26 -1.16 -2.23
N VAL A 218 17.13 -0.61 -2.66
CA VAL A 218 15.92 -1.36 -3.03
C VAL A 218 15.28 -0.71 -4.25
N VAL A 219 14.85 -1.53 -5.20
CA VAL A 219 14.13 -1.06 -6.40
C VAL A 219 12.69 -0.73 -6.00
N LEU A 220 12.21 0.46 -6.34
CA LEU A 220 10.84 0.88 -6.07
C LEU A 220 10.08 1.10 -7.39
N VAL A 221 8.97 0.37 -7.58
CA VAL A 221 8.04 0.56 -8.71
C VAL A 221 6.63 0.82 -8.19
N PRO A 222 6.29 2.08 -7.85
CA PRO A 222 5.00 2.42 -7.28
C PRO A 222 4.02 2.82 -8.39
N CYS A 223 3.04 1.97 -8.70
CA CYS A 223 2.09 2.22 -9.79
C CYS A 223 0.83 2.92 -9.29
N LEU A 224 0.36 3.95 -10.01
CA LEU A 224 -0.85 4.72 -9.65
C LEU A 224 -0.84 5.23 -8.19
N SER A 225 0.36 5.48 -7.66
CA SER A 225 0.59 5.91 -6.29
C SER A 225 0.38 7.42 -6.15
N TRP A 226 0.08 7.86 -4.93
CA TRP A 226 0.00 9.28 -4.58
C TRP A 226 0.85 9.56 -3.35
N SER A 227 1.25 10.82 -3.15
CA SER A 227 2.10 11.24 -2.04
C SER A 227 1.40 11.17 -0.66
N THR A 228 0.07 11.17 -0.65
CA THR A 228 -0.79 11.19 0.54
C THR A 228 -2.08 10.43 0.23
N ALA A 229 -2.68 9.75 1.21
CA ALA A 229 -4.00 9.17 1.01
C ALA A 229 -5.13 10.24 1.20
N SER A 230 -4.76 11.49 1.48
CA SER A 230 -5.68 12.49 2.02
C SER A 230 -6.64 12.95 0.99
N SER A 231 -6.10 13.29 -0.17
CA SER A 231 -6.91 13.65 -1.31
C SER A 231 -7.83 12.51 -1.74
N VAL A 232 -7.53 11.25 -1.41
CA VAL A 232 -8.43 10.13 -1.68
C VAL A 232 -9.66 10.23 -0.78
N PHE A 233 -9.48 10.37 0.52
CA PHE A 233 -10.59 10.38 1.48
C PHE A 233 -11.28 11.75 1.59
N THR A 234 -10.54 12.85 1.55
CA THR A 234 -11.10 14.21 1.72
C THR A 234 -11.61 14.81 0.41
N ARG A 235 -11.15 14.36 -0.75
CA ARG A 235 -11.54 14.89 -2.06
C ARG A 235 -12.02 13.75 -2.98
N GLY A 236 -12.79 14.09 -4.01
CA GLY A 236 -13.23 13.12 -5.00
C GLY A 236 -14.25 12.09 -4.48
N VAL A 237 -14.24 10.90 -5.08
CA VAL A 237 -15.34 9.94 -4.98
C VAL A 237 -15.42 9.24 -3.62
N MET A 238 -14.27 8.89 -3.03
CA MET A 238 -14.24 8.21 -1.73
C MET A 238 -14.65 9.13 -0.57
N SER A 239 -14.60 10.45 -0.76
CA SER A 239 -15.15 11.40 0.21
C SER A 239 -16.65 11.24 0.44
N GLY A 240 -17.40 10.74 -0.54
CA GLY A 240 -18.82 10.40 -0.37
C GLY A 240 -19.05 9.11 0.42
N ALA A 241 -18.02 8.29 0.64
CA ALA A 241 -18.10 7.04 1.40
C ALA A 241 -17.98 7.24 2.92
N ILE A 242 -17.59 8.44 3.35
CA ILE A 242 -17.24 8.76 4.75
C ILE A 242 -18.42 9.47 5.40
N ASP A 243 -18.75 9.03 6.61
CA ASP A 243 -19.71 9.72 7.47
C ASP A 243 -19.03 10.92 8.17
N TRP A 244 -18.93 12.03 7.45
CA TRP A 244 -18.29 13.24 7.96
C TRP A 244 -18.99 13.82 9.19
N SER A 245 -20.32 13.70 9.26
CA SER A 245 -21.10 14.19 10.40
C SER A 245 -20.78 13.42 11.67
N LEU A 246 -20.59 12.09 11.56
CA LEU A 246 -20.12 11.27 12.69
C LEU A 246 -18.72 11.68 13.15
N LEU A 247 -17.78 11.82 12.20
CA LEU A 247 -16.40 12.21 12.53
C LEU A 247 -16.32 13.59 13.17
N GLU A 248 -17.12 14.55 12.68
CA GLU A 248 -17.20 15.91 13.22
C GLU A 248 -17.83 15.93 14.62
N SER A 249 -18.91 15.18 14.83
CA SER A 249 -19.55 15.00 16.13
C SER A 249 -18.59 14.40 17.17
N GLN A 250 -17.86 13.34 16.80
CA GLN A 250 -16.84 12.74 17.67
C GLN A 250 -15.72 13.71 17.99
N TYR A 251 -15.23 14.44 16.97
CA TYR A 251 -14.18 15.44 17.14
C TYR A 251 -14.54 16.50 18.20
N TYR A 252 -15.73 17.10 18.12
CA TYR A 252 -16.15 18.13 19.07
C TYR A 252 -16.56 17.58 20.45
N SER A 253 -16.89 16.29 20.56
CA SER A 253 -17.35 15.70 21.81
C SER A 253 -16.24 15.18 22.72
N ASN A 254 -15.00 15.03 22.22
CA ASN A 254 -13.89 14.55 23.03
C ASN A 254 -12.60 15.32 22.72
N GLN A 255 -12.10 16.02 23.74
CA GLN A 255 -10.92 16.88 23.64
C GLN A 255 -9.66 16.13 23.20
N ILE A 256 -9.56 14.82 23.45
CA ILE A 256 -8.43 14.00 22.99
C ILE A 256 -8.37 14.00 21.46
N TYR A 257 -9.50 14.03 20.74
CA TYR A 257 -9.47 14.12 19.28
C TYR A 257 -8.98 15.49 18.78
N ASN A 258 -9.19 16.57 19.55
CA ASN A 258 -8.58 17.88 19.25
C ASN A 258 -7.05 17.80 19.37
N GLU A 259 -6.55 17.25 20.48
CA GLU A 259 -5.12 17.07 20.72
C GLU A 259 -4.46 16.14 19.69
N ILE A 260 -5.18 15.08 19.29
CA ILE A 260 -4.74 14.16 18.22
C ILE A 260 -4.54 14.90 16.91
N LEU A 261 -5.43 15.82 16.55
CA LEU A 261 -5.28 16.59 15.32
C LEU A 261 -4.07 17.52 15.37
N ASP A 262 -3.79 18.15 16.50
CA ASP A 262 -2.54 18.91 16.68
C ASP A 262 -1.31 18.02 16.48
N MET A 263 -1.34 16.76 16.95
CA MET A 263 -0.26 15.79 16.71
C MET A 263 -0.16 15.31 15.26
N VAL A 264 -1.29 15.21 14.54
CA VAL A 264 -1.31 14.89 13.10
C VAL A 264 -0.72 16.03 12.29
N LEU A 265 -1.08 17.27 12.64
CA LEU A 265 -0.67 18.52 11.98
C LEU A 265 0.84 18.81 12.17
N GLN A 266 1.43 18.34 13.26
CA GLN A 266 2.86 18.43 13.50
C GLN A 266 3.62 17.35 12.71
N SER A 267 4.27 17.76 11.62
CA SER A 267 5.26 16.92 10.93
C SER A 267 6.44 16.64 11.89
N PRO A 268 6.95 15.39 12.00
CA PRO A 268 8.12 15.07 12.81
C PRO A 268 9.39 15.83 12.37
N ALA A 269 9.38 16.39 11.16
CA ALA A 269 10.47 17.16 10.62
C ALA A 269 10.34 18.63 11.04
N ASN A 270 11.06 19.01 12.10
CA ASN A 270 11.23 20.43 12.49
C ASN A 270 12.00 21.26 11.44
N SER A 271 12.42 20.64 10.34
CA SER A 271 12.93 21.30 9.14
C SER A 271 12.52 20.49 7.91
N ASP A 272 12.09 21.18 6.86
CA ASP A 272 11.63 20.62 5.58
C ASP A 272 12.78 19.99 4.75
N CYS A 273 13.69 19.26 5.39
CA CYS A 273 14.92 18.76 4.80
C CYS A 273 14.68 17.85 3.59
N ALA A 274 13.56 17.10 3.56
CA ALA A 274 13.18 16.26 2.43
C ALA A 274 12.63 17.10 1.25
N PHE A 275 11.88 18.16 1.53
CA PHE A 275 11.41 19.09 0.50
C PHE A 275 12.58 19.87 -0.09
N ASP A 276 13.49 20.35 0.75
CA ASP A 276 14.72 21.03 0.32
C ASP A 276 15.67 20.09 -0.41
N ALA A 277 15.82 18.84 0.04
CA ALA A 277 16.60 17.83 -0.67
C ALA A 277 15.98 17.51 -2.05
N GLY A 278 14.66 17.39 -2.15
CA GLY A 278 13.96 17.22 -3.42
C GLY A 278 14.15 18.41 -4.36
N LYS A 279 14.10 19.64 -3.83
CA LYS A 279 14.37 20.87 -4.56
C LYS A 279 15.82 20.92 -5.04
N GLN A 280 16.79 20.59 -4.19
CA GLN A 280 18.21 20.53 -4.52
C GLN A 280 18.49 19.45 -5.57
N PHE A 281 17.87 18.27 -5.46
CA PHE A 281 18.00 17.21 -6.44
C PHE A 281 17.45 17.66 -7.80
N ALA A 282 16.22 18.19 -7.85
CA ALA A 282 15.61 18.68 -9.09
C ALA A 282 16.45 19.79 -9.74
N GLN A 283 16.99 20.71 -8.93
CA GLN A 283 17.85 21.80 -9.41
C GLN A 283 19.21 21.31 -9.94
N ASN A 284 19.74 20.23 -9.37
CA ASN A 284 21.06 19.69 -9.74
C ASN A 284 20.99 18.41 -10.58
N TYR A 285 19.81 17.99 -11.04
CA TYR A 285 19.58 16.72 -11.73
C TYR A 285 20.53 16.53 -12.92
N SER A 286 20.65 17.56 -13.76
CA SER A 286 21.51 17.54 -14.95
C SER A 286 23.01 17.45 -14.64
N ARG A 287 23.45 17.91 -13.45
CA ARG A 287 24.87 17.83 -13.03
C ARG A 287 25.23 16.45 -12.49
N HIS A 288 24.29 15.74 -11.87
CA HIS A 288 24.53 14.41 -11.29
C HIS A 288 24.53 13.29 -12.32
N MET A 289 23.84 13.47 -13.45
CA MET A 289 23.82 12.50 -14.57
C MET A 289 24.87 12.82 -15.65
N GLY A 290 25.59 13.95 -15.54
CA GLY A 290 26.58 14.42 -16.53
C GLY A 290 27.97 13.79 -16.40
N ALA A 291 28.20 12.91 -15.42
CA ALA A 291 29.45 12.18 -15.26
C ALA A 291 29.25 10.69 -15.57
N ASN A 292 29.47 10.32 -16.83
CA ASN A 292 29.78 8.98 -17.35
C ASN A 292 29.14 7.79 -16.62
N LEU A 293 27.86 7.53 -16.92
CA LEU A 293 27.39 6.15 -16.99
C LEU A 293 27.67 5.65 -18.41
N GLU A 294 28.82 5.01 -18.61
CA GLU A 294 29.00 4.14 -19.79
C GLU A 294 27.94 3.05 -19.70
N VAL A 295 26.91 3.18 -20.55
CA VAL A 295 25.94 2.11 -20.77
C VAL A 295 26.73 0.91 -21.29
N PRO A 296 26.71 -0.25 -20.61
CA PRO A 296 27.40 -1.43 -21.12
C PRO A 296 26.90 -1.73 -22.53
N SER A 297 27.81 -1.83 -23.49
CA SER A 297 27.53 -2.12 -24.91
C SER A 297 26.86 -3.48 -25.15
N SER A 298 26.59 -4.24 -24.09
CA SER A 298 25.82 -5.48 -24.07
C SER A 298 24.34 -5.30 -23.69
N ALA A 299 23.85 -4.08 -23.51
CA ALA A 299 22.42 -3.82 -23.39
C ALA A 299 21.75 -4.11 -24.74
N HIS A 300 21.23 -5.33 -24.91
CA HIS A 300 20.30 -5.63 -25.97
C HIS A 300 19.18 -4.59 -25.95
N SER A 301 18.95 -3.97 -27.10
CA SER A 301 17.83 -3.05 -27.31
C SER A 301 16.55 -3.71 -26.81
N ILE A 302 15.87 -3.03 -25.89
CA ILE A 302 14.51 -3.40 -25.48
C ILE A 302 13.69 -3.40 -26.79
N PRO A 303 13.11 -4.53 -27.20
CA PRO A 303 12.24 -4.53 -28.37
C PRO A 303 11.13 -3.50 -28.12
N PRO A 304 10.75 -2.71 -29.14
CA PRO A 304 9.77 -1.64 -28.97
C PRO A 304 8.55 -2.16 -28.21
N SER A 305 8.23 -1.51 -27.09
CA SER A 305 7.09 -1.89 -26.26
C SER A 305 5.85 -1.84 -27.13
N ASN A 306 5.14 -2.98 -27.21
CA ASN A 306 3.76 -2.96 -27.66
C ASN A 306 2.95 -2.29 -26.55
N ASP A 307 2.95 -0.96 -26.49
CA ASP A 307 2.19 -0.15 -25.51
C ASP A 307 0.71 -0.54 -25.46
N GLN A 308 0.20 -1.09 -26.56
CA GLN A 308 -1.14 -1.67 -26.65
C GLN A 308 -1.35 -2.87 -25.71
N ARG A 309 -0.34 -3.72 -25.42
CA ARG A 309 -0.49 -4.87 -24.51
C ARG A 309 -0.56 -4.45 -23.05
N LEU A 310 0.25 -3.47 -22.63
CA LEU A 310 0.24 -2.94 -21.27
C LEU A 310 -1.07 -2.17 -20.99
N THR A 311 -1.48 -1.34 -21.95
CA THR A 311 -2.78 -0.64 -21.89
C THR A 311 -3.93 -1.64 -21.83
N LYS A 312 -3.89 -2.71 -22.64
CA LYS A 312 -4.92 -3.75 -22.66
C LYS A 312 -4.94 -4.59 -21.38
N ALA A 313 -3.79 -4.91 -20.78
CA ALA A 313 -3.73 -5.62 -19.50
C ALA A 313 -4.25 -4.78 -18.32
N VAL A 314 -3.97 -3.47 -18.34
CA VAL A 314 -4.53 -2.50 -17.39
C VAL A 314 -6.04 -2.35 -17.59
N GLU A 315 -6.51 -2.23 -18.83
CA GLU A 315 -7.93 -2.19 -19.19
C GLU A 315 -8.67 -3.49 -18.86
N GLU A 316 -8.08 -4.67 -19.07
CA GLU A 316 -8.65 -5.97 -18.72
C GLU A 316 -8.76 -6.14 -17.20
N THR A 317 -7.74 -5.71 -16.45
CA THR A 317 -7.79 -5.67 -14.98
C THR A 317 -8.87 -4.72 -14.47
N PHE A 318 -9.08 -3.61 -15.18
CA PHE A 318 -10.09 -2.60 -14.86
C PHE A 318 -11.52 -3.06 -15.21
N ASN A 319 -11.71 -3.67 -16.38
CA ASN A 319 -12.99 -4.20 -16.85
C ASN A 319 -13.45 -5.42 -16.02
N PHE A 320 -12.51 -6.23 -15.52
CA PHE A 320 -12.82 -7.33 -14.60
C PHE A 320 -13.34 -6.84 -13.23
N LYS A 321 -12.91 -5.65 -12.75
CA LYS A 321 -13.51 -5.02 -11.56
C LYS A 321 -14.96 -4.59 -11.77
N LEU A 322 -15.34 -4.26 -13.01
CA LEU A 322 -16.69 -3.83 -13.36
C LEU A 322 -17.65 -5.01 -13.61
N SER A 323 -17.18 -6.15 -14.14
CA SER A 323 -18.02 -7.34 -14.35
C SER A 323 -18.43 -8.04 -13.05
N GLY A 324 -17.66 -7.87 -11.96
CA GLY A 324 -18.08 -8.32 -10.62
C GLY A 324 -19.27 -7.56 -10.03
N LEU A 325 -19.75 -6.52 -10.71
CA LEU A 325 -20.87 -5.65 -10.30
C LEU A 325 -22.08 -5.73 -11.25
N SER A 326 -22.00 -6.47 -12.36
CA SER A 326 -23.08 -6.57 -13.34
C SER A 326 -24.14 -7.59 -12.90
N GLY A 327 -25.05 -7.14 -12.05
CA GLY A 327 -26.26 -7.89 -11.67
C GLY A 327 -27.36 -7.05 -11.00
N ILE A 328 -27.17 -5.75 -10.80
CA ILE A 328 -28.14 -4.90 -10.10
C ILE A 328 -28.83 -3.98 -11.11
N VAL A 329 -30.08 -4.28 -11.43
CA VAL A 329 -30.98 -3.37 -12.14
C VAL A 329 -31.45 -2.30 -11.14
N LEU A 330 -31.08 -1.04 -11.36
CA LEU A 330 -31.47 0.08 -10.50
C LEU A 330 -32.91 0.54 -10.81
N PRO A 331 -33.79 0.74 -9.81
CA PRO A 331 -35.14 1.29 -10.01
C PRO A 331 -35.12 2.75 -10.50
N GLU A 332 -36.11 3.15 -11.30
CA GLU A 332 -36.21 4.50 -11.89
C GLU A 332 -36.33 5.65 -10.88
N SER A 333 -36.65 5.37 -9.61
CA SER A 333 -36.75 6.38 -8.54
C SER A 333 -35.43 7.05 -8.16
N TRP A 334 -34.29 6.59 -8.71
CA TRP A 334 -32.94 7.05 -8.38
C TRP A 334 -32.42 8.19 -9.28
N LYS A 335 -33.23 8.69 -10.23
CA LYS A 335 -32.85 9.77 -11.17
C LYS A 335 -32.96 11.19 -10.62
N ARG A 336 -33.30 11.41 -9.35
CA ARG A 336 -33.33 12.76 -8.75
C ARG A 336 -32.69 12.78 -7.38
N LEU A 337 -31.50 13.36 -7.28
CA LEU A 337 -31.05 14.16 -6.16
C LEU A 337 -29.84 15.00 -6.61
N GLY A 338 -29.97 16.30 -6.37
CA GLY A 338 -29.17 17.37 -6.95
C GLY A 338 -27.80 17.55 -6.30
N SER A 339 -27.06 18.47 -6.91
CA SER A 339 -25.78 19.01 -6.47
C SER A 339 -25.75 19.36 -4.98
N VAL A 340 -24.95 18.64 -4.20
CA VAL A 340 -24.65 19.03 -2.82
C VAL A 340 -23.38 19.89 -2.81
N SER A 341 -23.56 21.18 -2.57
CA SER A 341 -22.49 22.09 -2.17
C SER A 341 -22.18 21.84 -0.69
N VAL A 342 -20.95 21.46 -0.34
CA VAL A 342 -20.53 21.43 1.08
C VAL A 342 -19.03 21.70 1.25
N SER A 343 -18.73 22.89 1.77
CA SER A 343 -17.43 23.28 2.32
C SER A 343 -17.47 23.14 3.84
N THR A 344 -17.04 21.99 4.38
CA THR A 344 -16.90 21.79 5.84
C THR A 344 -15.47 22.12 6.30
N PRO A 345 -15.26 22.82 7.44
CA PRO A 345 -13.93 23.14 7.97
C PRO A 345 -13.03 21.92 8.22
N LEU A 346 -13.60 20.84 8.77
CA LEU A 346 -12.89 19.58 9.04
C LEU A 346 -12.26 18.97 7.77
N ARG A 347 -12.97 19.10 6.64
CA ARG A 347 -12.54 18.61 5.32
C ARG A 347 -11.35 19.40 4.76
N LYS A 348 -11.24 20.70 5.09
CA LYS A 348 -10.06 21.51 4.75
C LYS A 348 -8.88 21.20 5.67
N MET A 349 -9.14 20.87 6.93
CA MET A 349 -8.12 20.58 7.94
C MET A 349 -7.42 19.23 7.72
N LEU A 350 -8.17 18.19 7.32
CA LEU A 350 -7.63 16.85 7.07
C LEU A 350 -6.94 16.70 5.71
N GLN A 351 -7.13 17.69 4.83
CA GLN A 351 -6.73 17.71 3.42
C GLN A 351 -5.25 17.48 3.10
N PRO A 352 -4.29 17.74 3.99
CA PRO A 352 -2.88 17.43 3.73
C PRO A 352 -2.42 16.05 4.22
N PHE A 353 -3.21 15.31 5.02
CA PHE A 353 -2.62 14.26 5.90
C PHE A 353 -3.35 12.92 6.05
N LEU A 354 -4.61 12.81 5.61
CA LEU A 354 -5.17 11.48 5.33
C LEU A 354 -4.38 10.75 4.24
#